data_AF-A0AAD6D3Z0-F1
#
_entry.id   AF-A0AAD6D3Z0-F1
#
_cell.length_a   1.000
_cell.length_b   1.000
_cell.length_c   1.000
_cell.angle_alpha   90.00
_cell.angle_beta   90.00
_cell.angle_gamma   90.00
#
_symmetry.space_group_name_H-M   'P 1'
#
loop_
_entity.id
_entity.type
_entity.pdbx_description
1 polymer ?
#
loop_
_entity_poly.entity_id
_entity_poly.type
_entity_poly.pdbx_seq_one_letter_code
_entity_poly.pdbx_strand_id
1 'polypeptide(L)'
;MTNQPLDKTSRSLISTKETNPPQLANEYGPAQAEGFKWQKWLDDPIDSSCPVLPIRLSIRMLSLNYGWCVFDGDYPPDAPTASRHYPPGNLGFALQLHDLPTGRKYTRVVLGQQRHSSGGTTENEYLLQTGPGVIFALESKRIDGPHWSDIALATYRFYETEGLRFVFRVNVINPLTTAVVDEVYFRNSRRWPDRRRSYWMHGTPEYQAILSTPNARGVAALILGGYERGTRWIPTIVTWADTTHARAYLQMLFVICARME
;
A
#
# COMPACT_ATOMS: atom_id res chain seq x y z
N MET A 1 68.52 54.29 4.85
CA MET A 1 68.78 53.21 5.83
C MET A 1 67.61 53.18 6.81
N THR A 2 66.65 52.29 6.59
CA THR A 2 65.80 51.68 7.64
C THR A 2 65.01 50.53 7.00
N ASN A 3 65.33 49.30 7.39
CA ASN A 3 64.58 48.05 7.11
C ASN A 3 63.48 47.91 8.18
N GLN A 4 62.24 47.51 7.86
CA GLN A 4 61.67 46.13 7.91
C GLN A 4 60.11 46.29 8.05
N PRO A 5 59.27 45.24 7.96
CA PRO A 5 59.36 44.01 7.18
C PRO A 5 58.07 43.71 6.36
N LEU A 6 58.19 42.74 5.43
CA LEU A 6 57.09 42.10 4.71
C LEU A 6 56.20 41.29 5.66
N ASP A 7 54.89 41.55 5.64
CA ASP A 7 53.90 40.63 6.19
C ASP A 7 53.33 39.73 5.08
N LYS A 8 53.44 38.43 5.33
CA LYS A 8 52.87 37.36 4.52
C LYS A 8 51.46 37.13 5.04
N THR A 9 50.52 36.88 4.13
CA THR A 9 49.48 35.84 4.20
C THR A 9 48.15 36.37 3.63
N SER A 10 47.95 36.19 2.32
CA SER A 10 46.65 36.30 1.67
C SER A 10 46.31 34.94 1.06
N ARG A 11 45.91 33.98 1.90
CA ARG A 11 45.22 32.77 1.44
C ARG A 11 43.73 32.99 1.66
N SER A 12 43.05 33.31 0.56
CA SER A 12 41.60 33.32 0.47
C SER A 12 41.07 31.92 0.82
N LEU A 13 40.44 31.80 1.98
CA LEU A 13 39.63 30.62 2.32
C LEU A 13 38.34 30.72 1.51
N ILE A 14 38.27 29.96 0.43
CA ILE A 14 37.02 29.62 -0.24
C ILE A 14 36.24 28.78 0.79
N SER A 15 35.32 29.43 1.49
CA SER A 15 34.33 28.76 2.32
C SER A 15 33.37 28.03 1.39
N THR A 16 33.67 26.76 1.12
CA THR A 16 32.70 25.81 0.60
C THR A 16 31.63 25.64 1.66
N LYS A 17 30.51 26.33 1.51
CA LYS A 17 29.27 26.00 2.20
C LYS A 17 28.96 24.54 1.87
N GLU A 18 29.22 23.66 2.81
CA GLU A 18 28.58 22.35 2.87
C GLU A 18 27.07 22.62 2.89
N THR A 19 26.44 22.45 1.74
CA THR A 19 25.00 22.31 1.64
C THR A 19 24.66 21.01 2.34
N ASN A 20 24.28 21.12 3.62
CA ASN A 20 23.53 20.06 4.29
C ASN A 20 22.42 19.61 3.33
N PRO A 21 22.23 18.29 3.12
CA PRO A 21 21.07 17.81 2.38
C PRO A 21 19.82 18.43 3.03
N PRO A 22 18.82 18.87 2.24
CA PRO A 22 17.62 19.46 2.81
C PRO A 22 17.09 18.47 3.84
N GLN A 23 17.16 18.85 5.12
CA GLN A 23 16.36 18.20 6.14
C GLN A 23 14.93 18.30 5.60
N LEU A 24 14.39 17.18 5.12
CA LEU A 24 12.98 17.10 4.75
C LEU A 24 12.26 17.71 5.95
N ALA A 25 11.61 18.84 5.74
CA ALA A 25 10.79 19.43 6.77
C ALA A 25 9.86 18.31 7.24
N ASN A 26 9.82 18.07 8.55
CA ASN A 26 9.04 17.00 9.15
C ASN A 26 7.56 17.44 9.18
N GLU A 27 7.01 17.71 8.00
CA GLU A 27 5.73 18.36 7.77
C GLU A 27 4.60 17.56 8.38
N TYR A 28 4.66 16.23 8.31
CA TYR A 28 3.65 15.34 8.89
C TYR A 28 4.14 14.57 10.13
N GLY A 29 5.21 15.06 10.76
CA GLY A 29 5.66 14.56 12.07
C GLY A 29 5.94 13.04 12.08
N PRO A 30 5.48 12.32 13.12
CA PRO A 30 5.70 10.87 13.24
C PRO A 30 5.20 10.04 12.05
N ALA A 31 4.13 10.48 11.36
CA ALA A 31 3.60 9.76 10.21
C ALA A 31 4.61 9.75 9.05
N GLN A 32 5.19 10.91 8.72
CA GLN A 32 6.22 10.99 7.69
C GLN A 32 7.46 10.18 8.06
N ALA A 33 7.93 10.29 9.31
CA ALA A 33 9.10 9.55 9.79
C ALA A 33 8.90 8.03 9.72
N GLU A 34 7.71 7.52 10.08
CA GLU A 34 7.40 6.10 9.98
C GLU A 34 7.29 5.66 8.51
N GLY A 35 6.62 6.42 7.66
CA GLY A 35 6.52 6.12 6.24
C GLY A 35 7.86 6.16 5.52
N PHE A 36 8.77 7.04 5.92
CA PHE A 36 10.14 7.06 5.42
C PHE A 36 10.87 5.73 5.67
N LYS A 37 10.64 5.07 6.82
CA LYS A 37 11.23 3.73 7.07
C LYS A 37 10.71 2.70 6.08
N TRP A 38 9.40 2.69 5.83
CA TRP A 38 8.79 1.79 4.85
C TRP A 38 9.27 2.05 3.43
N GLN A 39 9.41 3.34 3.07
CA GLN A 39 9.99 3.72 1.78
C GLN A 39 11.44 3.25 1.68
N LYS A 40 12.26 3.46 2.72
CA LYS A 40 13.64 3.00 2.76
C LYS A 40 13.74 1.49 2.54
N TRP A 41 12.90 0.69 3.20
CA TRP A 41 12.89 -0.76 2.99
C TRP A 41 12.47 -1.16 1.56
N LEU A 42 11.57 -0.41 0.92
CA LEU A 42 11.23 -0.62 -0.49
C LEU A 42 12.37 -0.23 -1.43
N ASP A 43 13.18 0.77 -1.03
CA ASP A 43 14.24 1.34 -1.86
C ASP A 43 15.56 0.59 -1.74
N ASP A 44 15.89 0.09 -0.55
CA ASP A 44 17.14 -0.55 -0.21
C ASP A 44 16.95 -2.07 -0.03
N PRO A 45 17.33 -2.89 -1.04
CA PRO A 45 17.12 -4.33 -0.99
C PRO A 45 17.95 -5.04 0.09
N ILE A 46 19.07 -4.45 0.51
CA ILE A 46 20.01 -5.04 1.47
C ILE A 46 19.80 -4.51 2.90
N ASP A 47 18.80 -3.66 3.13
CA ASP A 47 18.49 -3.16 4.47
C ASP A 47 18.05 -4.31 5.39
N SER A 48 18.98 -4.71 6.27
CA SER A 48 18.79 -5.79 7.24
C SER A 48 17.85 -5.40 8.39
N SER A 49 17.50 -4.12 8.54
CA SER A 49 16.53 -3.67 9.53
C SER A 49 15.07 -3.93 9.14
N CYS A 50 14.81 -4.28 7.88
CA CYS A 50 13.46 -4.55 7.39
C CYS A 50 12.89 -5.83 8.03
N PRO A 51 11.81 -5.73 8.84
CA PRO A 51 11.26 -6.86 9.58
C PRO A 51 10.35 -7.74 8.72
N VAL A 52 10.05 -7.33 7.47
CA VAL A 52 9.14 -8.07 6.59
C VAL A 52 9.87 -9.29 6.04
N LEU A 53 9.35 -10.46 6.39
CA LEU A 53 9.83 -11.75 5.93
C LEU A 53 9.17 -12.14 4.59
N PRO A 54 9.81 -13.01 3.79
CA PRO A 54 9.20 -13.55 2.57
C PRO A 54 7.87 -14.28 2.85
N ILE A 55 6.86 -13.95 2.06
CA ILE A 55 5.51 -14.52 2.16
C ILE A 55 5.50 -15.88 1.47
N ARG A 56 5.33 -16.93 2.29
CA ARG A 56 5.23 -18.33 1.86
C ARG A 56 3.82 -18.90 1.96
N LEU A 57 2.87 -18.11 2.44
CA LEU A 57 1.49 -18.54 2.62
C LEU A 57 0.84 -18.87 1.27
N SER A 58 0.06 -19.94 1.23
CA SER A 58 -0.77 -20.33 0.10
C SER A 58 -2.22 -20.52 0.55
N ILE A 59 -3.18 -20.42 -0.37
CA ILE A 59 -4.60 -20.71 -0.09
C ILE A 59 -4.78 -22.11 0.51
N ARG A 60 -4.03 -23.11 0.04
CA ARG A 60 -4.06 -24.47 0.59
C ARG A 60 -3.60 -24.52 2.04
N MET A 61 -2.53 -23.80 2.39
CA MET A 61 -2.05 -23.71 3.78
C MET A 61 -3.07 -23.02 4.69
N LEU A 62 -3.77 -21.99 4.21
CA LEU A 62 -4.84 -21.33 4.96
C LEU A 62 -5.93 -22.33 5.38
N SER A 63 -6.40 -23.14 4.44
CA SER A 63 -7.40 -24.16 4.73
C SER A 63 -6.88 -25.26 5.66
N LEU A 64 -5.73 -25.85 5.33
CA LEU A 64 -5.23 -27.02 6.06
C LEU A 64 -4.64 -26.71 7.44
N ASN A 65 -3.95 -25.58 7.59
CA ASN A 65 -3.15 -25.31 8.79
C ASN A 65 -3.78 -24.25 9.69
N TYR A 66 -4.64 -23.40 9.15
CA TYR A 66 -5.24 -22.31 9.90
C TYR A 66 -6.76 -22.45 10.04
N GLY A 67 -7.39 -23.46 9.43
CA GLY A 67 -8.84 -23.65 9.49
C GLY A 67 -9.62 -22.50 8.84
N TRP A 68 -9.03 -21.86 7.83
CA TRP A 68 -9.71 -20.83 7.04
C TRP A 68 -10.58 -21.49 5.97
N CYS A 69 -11.79 -20.99 5.82
CA CYS A 69 -12.68 -21.38 4.73
C CYS A 69 -12.56 -20.37 3.60
N VAL A 70 -12.48 -20.87 2.37
CA VAL A 70 -12.62 -20.08 1.17
C VAL A 70 -14.07 -20.19 0.73
N PHE A 71 -14.78 -19.07 0.72
CA PHE A 71 -16.10 -18.99 0.12
C PHE A 71 -15.93 -18.29 -1.23
N ASP A 72 -16.32 -18.98 -2.31
CA ASP A 72 -16.72 -18.29 -3.52
C ASP A 72 -18.12 -17.72 -3.25
N GLY A 73 -18.38 -16.48 -3.62
CA GLY A 73 -19.67 -15.86 -3.35
C GLY A 73 -20.81 -16.79 -3.81
N ASP A 74 -21.77 -17.05 -2.94
CA ASP A 74 -22.97 -17.87 -3.17
C ASP A 74 -22.79 -19.36 -3.56
N TYR A 75 -21.57 -19.93 -3.63
CA TYR A 75 -21.37 -21.33 -4.05
C TYR A 75 -20.34 -22.12 -3.21
N PRO A 76 -20.53 -23.45 -3.05
CA PRO A 76 -19.63 -24.30 -2.28
C PRO A 76 -18.21 -24.39 -2.90
N PRO A 77 -17.18 -24.61 -2.07
CA PRO A 77 -15.75 -24.54 -2.42
C PRO A 77 -15.25 -25.57 -3.44
N ASP A 78 -16.12 -26.45 -3.93
CA ASP A 78 -15.75 -27.65 -4.69
C ASP A 78 -15.90 -27.48 -6.21
N ALA A 79 -16.37 -26.31 -6.68
CA ALA A 79 -16.50 -26.00 -8.10
C ALA A 79 -15.32 -25.14 -8.59
N PRO A 80 -14.44 -25.66 -9.49
CA PRO A 80 -13.24 -24.96 -9.97
C PRO A 80 -13.53 -23.76 -10.89
N THR A 81 -14.79 -23.36 -11.05
CA THR A 81 -15.15 -22.15 -11.77
C THR A 81 -15.40 -21.04 -10.77
N ALA A 82 -14.32 -20.47 -10.23
CA ALA A 82 -14.42 -19.22 -9.50
C ALA A 82 -15.20 -18.23 -10.39
N SER A 83 -16.40 -17.85 -9.97
CA SER A 83 -17.30 -17.17 -10.90
C SER A 83 -16.66 -15.84 -11.28
N ARG A 84 -16.61 -15.52 -12.59
CA ARG A 84 -15.98 -14.26 -13.02
C ARG A 84 -16.96 -13.11 -12.79
N HIS A 85 -16.50 -12.09 -12.08
CA HIS A 85 -17.24 -10.90 -11.69
C HIS A 85 -16.79 -9.66 -12.47
N TYR A 86 -17.69 -8.69 -12.57
CA TYR A 86 -17.35 -7.32 -12.93
C TYR A 86 -16.49 -6.68 -11.83
N PRO A 87 -15.67 -5.68 -12.16
CA PRO A 87 -14.90 -4.94 -11.16
C PRO A 87 -15.82 -4.19 -10.18
N PRO A 88 -15.31 -3.72 -9.02
CA PRO A 88 -16.10 -2.91 -8.10
C PRO A 88 -16.70 -1.69 -8.80
N GLY A 89 -18.03 -1.53 -8.72
CA GLY A 89 -18.78 -0.61 -9.58
C GLY A 89 -18.41 0.86 -9.43
N ASN A 90 -17.90 1.27 -8.27
CA ASN A 90 -17.46 2.63 -7.98
C ASN A 90 -16.06 2.98 -8.56
N LEU A 91 -15.38 2.04 -9.21
CA LEU A 91 -14.03 2.22 -9.74
C LEU A 91 -13.96 2.43 -11.25
N GLY A 92 -15.09 2.46 -11.98
CA GLY A 92 -15.14 2.44 -13.45
C GLY A 92 -14.14 3.37 -14.16
N PHE A 93 -14.08 4.64 -13.76
CA PHE A 93 -13.10 5.59 -14.36
C PHE A 93 -11.66 5.20 -14.04
N ALA A 94 -11.37 4.79 -12.79
CA ALA A 94 -10.01 4.44 -12.38
C ALA A 94 -9.51 3.22 -13.16
N LEU A 95 -10.39 2.28 -13.49
CA LEU A 95 -10.04 1.13 -14.34
C LEU A 95 -9.68 1.56 -15.75
N GLN A 96 -10.50 2.43 -16.35
CA GLN A 96 -10.26 2.94 -17.70
C GLN A 96 -8.94 3.72 -17.80
N LEU A 97 -8.61 4.51 -16.78
CA LEU A 97 -7.34 5.27 -16.74
C LEU A 97 -6.09 4.37 -16.71
N HIS A 98 -6.23 3.14 -16.24
CA HIS A 98 -5.12 2.19 -16.04
C HIS A 98 -5.21 0.96 -16.95
N ASP A 99 -6.02 1.04 -18.01
CA ASP A 99 -6.23 -0.03 -19.00
C ASP A 99 -6.61 -1.38 -18.35
N LEU A 100 -7.38 -1.32 -17.25
CA LEU A 100 -7.90 -2.50 -16.58
C LEU A 100 -9.21 -2.96 -17.23
N PRO A 101 -9.46 -4.27 -17.37
CA PRO A 101 -10.68 -4.78 -17.99
C PRO A 101 -11.95 -4.30 -17.26
N THR A 102 -12.94 -3.79 -17.99
CA THR A 102 -14.23 -3.41 -17.39
C THR A 102 -15.25 -4.56 -17.34
N GLY A 103 -14.94 -5.69 -17.99
CA GLY A 103 -15.83 -6.86 -18.09
C GLY A 103 -15.67 -7.87 -16.95
N ARG A 104 -16.30 -9.05 -17.12
CA ARG A 104 -16.24 -10.18 -16.18
C ARG A 104 -14.90 -10.90 -16.25
N LYS A 105 -13.85 -10.31 -15.68
CA LYS A 105 -12.49 -10.86 -15.67
C LYS A 105 -11.96 -11.15 -14.27
N TYR A 106 -12.72 -10.81 -13.23
CA TYR A 106 -12.22 -10.81 -11.88
C TYR A 106 -12.75 -11.99 -11.07
N THR A 107 -11.94 -12.53 -10.18
CA THR A 107 -12.34 -13.55 -9.21
C THR A 107 -12.58 -12.88 -7.86
N ARG A 108 -13.76 -13.07 -7.28
CA ARG A 108 -14.08 -12.59 -5.93
C ARG A 108 -13.84 -13.72 -4.94
N VAL A 109 -13.23 -13.41 -3.81
CA VAL A 109 -12.82 -14.41 -2.82
C VAL A 109 -13.15 -13.87 -1.44
N VAL A 110 -13.95 -14.61 -0.70
CA VAL A 110 -14.16 -14.38 0.74
C VAL A 110 -13.35 -15.44 1.48
N LEU A 111 -12.52 -15.00 2.40
CA LEU A 111 -11.73 -15.84 3.27
C LEU A 111 -12.18 -15.57 4.70
N GLY A 112 -12.76 -16.58 5.35
CA GLY A 112 -13.28 -16.47 6.70
C GLY A 112 -12.63 -17.48 7.63
N GLN A 113 -12.45 -17.11 8.89
CA GLN A 113 -12.08 -18.03 9.97
C GLN A 113 -13.00 -17.79 11.15
N GLN A 114 -13.91 -18.73 11.39
CA GLN A 114 -14.80 -18.69 12.55
C GLN A 114 -14.08 -19.21 13.79
N ARG A 115 -14.18 -18.45 14.89
CA ARG A 115 -13.84 -18.94 16.22
C ARG A 115 -15.06 -18.87 17.13
N HIS A 116 -15.40 -20.00 17.72
CA HIS A 116 -16.30 -20.05 18.86
C HIS A 116 -15.53 -19.61 20.11
N SER A 117 -15.93 -18.49 20.69
CA SER A 117 -15.49 -18.08 22.03
C SER A 117 -16.69 -18.04 22.96
N SER A 118 -16.46 -18.15 24.27
CA SER A 118 -17.50 -18.20 25.31
C SER A 118 -18.38 -16.94 25.38
N GLY A 119 -18.10 -15.89 24.60
CA GLY A 119 -18.89 -14.66 24.47
C GLY A 119 -19.41 -14.36 23.05
N GLY A 120 -19.30 -15.30 22.09
CA GLY A 120 -19.80 -15.15 20.72
C GLY A 120 -18.86 -15.68 19.62
N THR A 121 -19.31 -15.60 18.37
CA THR A 121 -18.50 -15.89 17.18
C THR A 121 -17.67 -14.68 16.80
N THR A 122 -16.35 -14.78 16.94
CA THR A 122 -15.41 -13.81 16.38
C THR A 122 -14.89 -14.34 15.06
N GLU A 123 -14.91 -13.51 14.03
CA GLU A 123 -14.58 -13.91 12.67
C GLU A 123 -13.50 -12.97 12.11
N ASN A 124 -12.36 -13.57 11.74
CA ASN A 124 -11.43 -12.95 10.80
C ASN A 124 -12.04 -13.10 9.40
N GLU A 125 -12.10 -12.03 8.63
CA GLU A 125 -12.69 -12.04 7.30
C GLU A 125 -11.89 -11.14 6.35
N TYR A 126 -11.59 -11.66 5.17
CA TYR A 126 -11.05 -10.89 4.07
C TYR A 126 -11.91 -11.08 2.84
N LEU A 127 -12.39 -9.97 2.30
CA LEU A 127 -13.03 -9.95 1.00
C LEU A 127 -12.09 -9.29 -0.01
N LEU A 128 -11.65 -10.09 -0.96
CA LEU A 128 -10.75 -9.69 -2.03
C LEU A 128 -11.43 -9.91 -3.38
N GLN A 129 -10.98 -9.15 -4.37
CA GLN A 129 -11.25 -9.45 -5.76
C GLN A 129 -9.96 -9.29 -6.55
N THR A 130 -9.60 -10.28 -7.35
CA THR A 130 -8.35 -10.30 -8.13
C THR A 130 -8.64 -10.39 -9.62
N GLY A 131 -7.75 -9.87 -10.44
CA GLY A 131 -7.80 -10.00 -11.89
C GLY A 131 -6.44 -9.71 -12.51
N PRO A 132 -6.35 -9.68 -13.85
CA PRO A 132 -5.11 -9.43 -14.58
C PRO A 132 -4.34 -8.20 -14.08
N GLY A 133 -3.25 -8.43 -13.33
CA GLY A 133 -2.39 -7.37 -12.80
C GLY A 133 -2.95 -6.57 -11.62
N VAL A 134 -4.06 -6.96 -10.99
CA VAL A 134 -4.73 -6.14 -9.95
C VAL A 134 -5.34 -6.93 -8.79
N ILE A 135 -5.23 -6.35 -7.60
CA ILE A 135 -5.97 -6.75 -6.39
C ILE A 135 -6.89 -5.60 -5.96
N PHE A 136 -8.15 -5.89 -5.68
CA PHE A 136 -9.07 -5.04 -4.95
C PHE A 136 -9.27 -5.61 -3.55
N ALA A 137 -8.80 -4.89 -2.53
CA ALA A 137 -9.12 -5.18 -1.14
C ALA A 137 -10.42 -4.47 -0.77
N LEU A 138 -11.49 -5.24 -0.64
CA LEU A 138 -12.82 -4.72 -0.37
C LEU A 138 -13.09 -4.67 1.13
N GLU A 139 -12.77 -5.75 1.85
CA GLU A 139 -12.92 -5.81 3.30
C GLU A 139 -11.74 -6.53 3.95
N SER A 140 -11.40 -6.11 5.17
CA SER A 140 -10.30 -6.69 5.95
C SER A 140 -10.58 -6.54 7.43
N LYS A 141 -11.01 -7.62 8.05
CA LYS A 141 -11.23 -7.73 9.49
C LYS A 141 -10.28 -8.79 10.04
N ARG A 142 -9.36 -8.35 10.88
CA ARG A 142 -8.34 -9.20 11.48
C ARG A 142 -8.26 -8.93 12.98
N ILE A 143 -8.50 -9.97 13.75
CA ILE A 143 -8.26 -10.05 15.20
C ILE A 143 -6.87 -10.67 15.41
N ASP A 144 -6.57 -11.76 14.72
CA ASP A 144 -5.29 -12.47 14.77
C ASP A 144 -4.99 -13.21 13.45
N GLY A 145 -3.97 -14.08 13.46
CA GLY A 145 -3.59 -14.86 12.28
C GLY A 145 -2.77 -14.09 11.24
N PRO A 146 -2.69 -14.58 9.99
CA PRO A 146 -1.87 -13.97 8.95
C PRO A 146 -2.24 -12.51 8.67
N HIS A 147 -1.26 -11.72 8.23
CA HIS A 147 -1.49 -10.34 7.85
C HIS A 147 -2.21 -10.26 6.50
N TRP A 148 -2.89 -9.14 6.25
CA TRP A 148 -3.58 -8.91 4.97
C TRP A 148 -2.64 -9.11 3.76
N SER A 149 -1.37 -8.72 3.87
CA SER A 149 -0.36 -8.90 2.82
C SER A 149 -0.18 -10.37 2.43
N ASP A 150 -0.14 -11.26 3.42
CA ASP A 150 0.02 -12.70 3.21
C ASP A 150 -1.20 -13.26 2.47
N ILE A 151 -2.39 -12.90 2.95
CA ILE A 151 -3.67 -13.35 2.43
C ILE A 151 -3.88 -12.87 0.99
N ALA A 152 -3.65 -11.58 0.76
CA ALA A 152 -3.83 -10.96 -0.55
C ALA A 152 -2.88 -11.54 -1.59
N LEU A 153 -1.61 -11.75 -1.23
CA LEU A 153 -0.65 -12.35 -2.15
C LEU A 153 -0.94 -13.84 -2.42
N ALA A 154 -1.30 -14.60 -1.38
CA ALA A 154 -1.70 -16.00 -1.53
C ALA A 154 -2.91 -16.14 -2.47
N THR A 155 -3.90 -15.26 -2.31
CA THR A 155 -5.10 -15.21 -3.16
C THR A 155 -4.73 -14.85 -4.60
N TYR A 156 -3.95 -13.79 -4.79
CA TYR A 156 -3.54 -13.33 -6.12
C TYR A 156 -2.75 -14.40 -6.88
N ARG A 157 -1.75 -15.01 -6.24
CA ARG A 157 -0.94 -16.08 -6.86
C ARG A 157 -1.73 -17.34 -7.20
N PHE A 158 -2.84 -17.59 -6.51
CA PHE A 158 -3.68 -18.75 -6.77
C PHE A 158 -4.56 -18.56 -8.01
N TYR A 159 -5.11 -17.36 -8.21
CA TYR A 159 -6.06 -17.08 -9.28
C TYR A 159 -5.47 -16.37 -10.51
N GLU A 160 -4.33 -15.71 -10.36
CA GLU A 160 -3.74 -14.86 -11.38
C GLU A 160 -2.28 -15.24 -11.67
N THR A 161 -1.92 -15.21 -12.95
CA THR A 161 -0.56 -15.51 -13.42
C THR A 161 0.22 -14.25 -13.82
N GLU A 162 -0.47 -13.15 -14.08
CA GLU A 162 0.16 -11.90 -14.47
C GLU A 162 0.87 -11.22 -13.29
N GLY A 163 1.94 -10.46 -13.59
CA GLY A 163 2.61 -9.65 -12.58
C GLY A 163 1.67 -8.58 -12.02
N LEU A 164 1.64 -8.43 -10.69
CA LEU A 164 0.84 -7.42 -10.02
C LEU A 164 1.32 -6.01 -10.40
N ARG A 165 0.40 -5.16 -10.82
CA ARG A 165 0.63 -3.76 -11.22
C ARG A 165 -0.15 -2.77 -10.37
N PHE A 166 -1.30 -3.18 -9.82
CA PHE A 166 -2.17 -2.29 -9.08
C PHE A 166 -2.74 -2.95 -7.83
N VAL A 167 -2.82 -2.20 -6.75
CA VAL A 167 -3.60 -2.59 -5.57
C VAL A 167 -4.57 -1.46 -5.25
N PHE A 168 -5.85 -1.79 -5.18
CA PHE A 168 -6.88 -0.89 -4.68
C PHE A 168 -7.23 -1.27 -3.24
N ARG A 169 -7.23 -0.29 -2.34
CA ARG A 169 -7.91 -0.37 -1.04
C ARG A 169 -9.23 0.36 -1.23
N VAL A 170 -10.31 -0.41 -1.25
CA VAL A 170 -11.65 0.08 -1.60
C VAL A 170 -12.42 0.41 -0.34
N ASN A 171 -13.17 1.50 -0.37
CA ASN A 171 -14.05 1.94 0.71
C ASN A 171 -13.38 1.99 2.10
N VAL A 172 -12.17 2.54 2.19
CA VAL A 172 -11.39 2.63 3.41
C VAL A 172 -12.10 3.51 4.45
N ILE A 173 -12.42 2.91 5.59
CA ILE A 173 -13.00 3.57 6.78
C ILE A 173 -12.08 3.52 8.02
N ASN A 174 -10.86 3.00 7.86
CA ASN A 174 -9.93 2.87 8.98
C ASN A 174 -9.54 4.26 9.52
N PRO A 175 -9.84 4.59 10.79
CA PRO A 175 -9.72 5.95 11.31
C PRO A 175 -8.28 6.48 11.29
N LEU A 176 -7.29 5.61 11.50
CA LEU A 176 -5.87 6.00 11.42
C LEU A 176 -5.47 6.38 9.99
N THR A 177 -6.01 5.68 9.00
CA THR A 177 -5.74 5.98 7.59
C THR A 177 -6.44 7.26 7.16
N THR A 178 -7.73 7.40 7.49
CA THR A 178 -8.52 8.58 7.09
C THR A 178 -8.01 9.86 7.75
N ALA A 179 -7.57 9.80 9.02
CA ALA A 179 -7.01 10.96 9.71
C ALA A 179 -5.72 11.48 9.04
N VAL A 180 -4.80 10.58 8.69
CA VAL A 180 -3.56 10.97 7.99
C VAL A 180 -3.85 11.54 6.60
N VAL A 181 -4.77 10.92 5.85
CA VAL A 181 -5.15 11.42 4.52
C VAL A 181 -5.83 12.79 4.60
N ASP A 182 -6.69 13.02 5.59
CA ASP A 182 -7.33 14.32 5.81
C ASP A 182 -6.31 15.39 6.18
N GLU A 183 -5.33 15.09 7.06
CA GLU A 183 -4.23 16.01 7.36
C GLU A 183 -3.41 16.35 6.11
N VAL A 184 -3.05 15.35 5.30
CA VAL A 184 -2.34 15.56 4.04
C VAL A 184 -3.14 16.45 3.09
N TYR A 185 -4.46 16.24 3.00
CA TYR A 185 -5.34 17.07 2.17
C TYR A 185 -5.36 18.51 2.69
N PHE A 186 -5.58 18.70 3.99
CA PHE A 186 -5.65 20.01 4.63
C PHE A 186 -4.40 20.84 4.37
N ARG A 187 -3.21 20.26 4.57
CA ARG A 187 -1.93 20.96 4.34
C ARG A 187 -1.67 21.27 2.87
N ASN A 188 -2.28 20.52 1.96
CA ASN A 188 -2.21 20.74 0.52
C ASN A 188 -3.37 21.59 -0.03
N SER A 189 -4.03 22.40 0.82
CA SER A 189 -5.15 23.26 0.43
C SER A 189 -6.33 22.50 -0.20
N ARG A 190 -6.54 21.25 0.23
CA ARG A 190 -7.67 20.40 -0.13
C ARG A 190 -8.50 20.11 1.12
N ARG A 191 -9.71 19.62 0.92
CA ARG A 191 -10.64 19.29 2.00
C ARG A 191 -11.25 17.93 1.77
N TRP A 192 -11.31 17.09 2.80
CA TRP A 192 -12.10 15.88 2.76
C TRP A 192 -13.60 16.19 2.89
N PRO A 193 -14.50 15.51 2.16
CA PRO A 193 -14.24 14.61 1.04
C PRO A 193 -13.97 15.36 -0.27
N ASP A 194 -13.02 14.87 -1.07
CA ASP A 194 -12.73 15.41 -2.41
C ASP A 194 -12.69 14.29 -3.45
N ARG A 195 -13.56 14.40 -4.47
CA ARG A 195 -13.68 13.43 -5.57
C ARG A 195 -12.51 13.50 -6.56
N ARG A 196 -11.78 14.61 -6.57
CA ARG A 196 -10.59 14.76 -7.43
C ARG A 196 -9.51 13.80 -6.93
N ARG A 197 -8.82 13.13 -7.85
CA ARG A 197 -7.68 12.29 -7.48
C ARG A 197 -6.51 13.15 -7.02
N SER A 198 -5.87 12.71 -5.96
CA SER A 198 -4.58 13.22 -5.50
C SER A 198 -3.51 12.20 -5.81
N TYR A 199 -2.39 12.64 -6.39
CA TYR A 199 -1.27 11.78 -6.73
C TYR A 199 -0.11 12.13 -5.81
N TRP A 200 0.26 11.18 -4.97
CA TRP A 200 1.33 11.32 -3.98
C TRP A 200 2.54 10.57 -4.49
N MET A 201 3.58 11.30 -4.85
CA MET A 201 4.74 10.76 -5.55
C MET A 201 5.78 10.26 -4.56
N HIS A 202 6.42 9.13 -4.87
CA HIS A 202 7.51 8.58 -4.07
C HIS A 202 8.57 9.65 -3.73
N GLY A 203 9.09 9.60 -2.50
CA GLY A 203 10.07 10.56 -1.99
C GLY A 203 9.49 11.86 -1.43
N THR A 204 8.20 12.14 -1.64
CA THR A 204 7.55 13.33 -1.07
C THR A 204 7.11 13.13 0.38
N PRO A 205 7.04 14.22 1.18
CA PRO A 205 6.49 14.18 2.55
C PRO A 205 5.07 13.58 2.61
N GLU A 206 4.20 13.90 1.65
CA GLU A 206 2.82 13.40 1.56
C GLU A 206 2.78 11.89 1.34
N TYR A 207 3.59 11.43 0.39
CA TYR A 207 3.71 10.01 0.10
C TYR A 207 4.17 9.24 1.33
N GLN A 208 5.20 9.74 2.03
CA GLN A 208 5.69 9.12 3.26
C GLN A 208 4.60 9.13 4.34
N ALA A 209 3.94 10.26 4.58
CA ALA A 209 2.85 10.34 5.54
C ALA A 209 1.77 9.28 5.25
N ILE A 210 1.31 9.17 4.00
CA ILE A 210 0.30 8.18 3.60
C ILE A 210 0.82 6.75 3.67
N LEU A 211 2.09 6.50 3.32
CA LEU A 211 2.72 5.18 3.37
C LEU A 211 2.78 4.62 4.80
N SER A 212 2.77 5.50 5.81
CA SER A 212 2.74 5.11 7.22
C SER A 212 1.40 4.55 7.70
N THR A 213 0.32 4.75 6.93
CA THR A 213 -1.03 4.29 7.30
C THR A 213 -1.12 2.76 7.30
N PRO A 214 -1.97 2.15 8.14
CA PRO A 214 -2.16 0.69 8.15
C PRO A 214 -2.49 0.09 6.77
N ASN A 215 -3.31 0.79 5.98
CA ASN A 215 -3.67 0.34 4.63
C ASN A 215 -2.47 0.34 3.68
N ALA A 216 -1.66 1.41 3.70
CA ALA A 216 -0.49 1.51 2.84
C ALA A 216 0.65 0.59 3.28
N ARG A 217 0.91 0.45 4.58
CA ARG A 217 1.87 -0.52 5.12
C ARG A 217 1.52 -1.95 4.75
N GLY A 218 0.23 -2.29 4.70
CA GLY A 218 -0.22 -3.59 4.19
C GLY A 218 0.23 -3.83 2.75
N VAL A 219 0.13 -2.83 1.88
CA VAL A 219 0.60 -2.92 0.49
C VAL A 219 2.12 -2.98 0.41
N ALA A 220 2.83 -2.14 1.18
CA ALA A 220 4.29 -2.19 1.24
C ALA A 220 4.81 -3.55 1.71
N ALA A 221 4.19 -4.13 2.74
CA ALA A 221 4.51 -5.47 3.23
C ALA A 221 4.23 -6.56 2.18
N LEU A 222 3.15 -6.42 1.39
CA LEU A 222 2.87 -7.30 0.26
C LEU A 222 4.01 -7.27 -0.76
N ILE A 223 4.53 -6.09 -1.10
CA ILE A 223 5.65 -5.95 -2.03
C ILE A 223 6.94 -6.52 -1.44
N LEU A 224 7.31 -6.11 -0.23
CA LEU A 224 8.54 -6.52 0.45
C LEU A 224 8.62 -8.02 0.72
N GLY A 225 7.50 -8.64 1.06
CA GLY A 225 7.44 -10.08 1.32
C GLY A 225 7.12 -10.91 0.08
N GLY A 226 6.50 -10.31 -0.95
CA GLY A 226 6.00 -11.03 -2.12
C GLY A 226 6.94 -11.08 -3.32
N TYR A 227 7.95 -10.22 -3.35
CA TYR A 227 8.91 -10.14 -4.45
C TYR A 227 10.32 -10.14 -3.88
N GLU A 228 11.29 -10.48 -4.73
CA GLU A 228 12.69 -10.23 -4.39
C GLU A 228 12.89 -8.74 -4.11
N ARG A 229 13.57 -8.41 -3.01
CA ARG A 229 13.69 -7.02 -2.57
C ARG A 229 14.37 -6.19 -3.65
N GLY A 230 13.92 -4.96 -3.83
CA GLY A 230 14.43 -4.06 -4.87
C GLY A 230 13.90 -4.33 -6.28
N THR A 231 13.19 -5.43 -6.54
CA THR A 231 12.64 -5.69 -7.89
C THR A 231 11.31 -4.97 -8.16
N ARG A 232 10.61 -4.56 -7.10
CA ARG A 232 9.30 -3.91 -7.15
C ARG A 232 9.23 -2.76 -6.18
N TRP A 233 8.53 -1.70 -6.56
CA TRP A 233 8.34 -0.51 -5.73
C TRP A 233 7.02 0.19 -6.05
N ILE A 234 6.67 1.18 -5.22
CA ILE A 234 5.41 1.94 -5.30
C ILE A 234 5.76 3.39 -5.69
N PRO A 235 5.79 3.77 -6.99
CA PRO A 235 6.08 5.14 -7.40
C PRO A 235 5.00 6.15 -7.00
N THR A 236 3.76 5.70 -6.89
CA THR A 236 2.62 6.61 -6.71
C THR A 236 1.53 5.96 -5.87
N ILE A 237 1.04 6.71 -4.89
CA ILE A 237 -0.19 6.43 -4.16
C ILE A 237 -1.23 7.45 -4.62
N VAL A 238 -2.41 6.99 -4.99
CA VAL A 238 -3.51 7.83 -5.45
C VAL A 238 -4.67 7.72 -4.47
N THR A 239 -5.24 8.86 -4.05
CA THR A 239 -6.39 8.89 -3.14
C THR A 239 -7.53 9.75 -3.70
N TRP A 240 -8.77 9.37 -3.41
CA TRP A 240 -9.97 10.16 -3.71
C TRP A 240 -11.15 9.73 -2.84
N ALA A 241 -12.13 10.60 -2.70
CA ALA A 241 -13.41 10.27 -2.09
C ALA A 241 -14.37 9.67 -3.12
N ASP A 242 -14.99 8.56 -2.76
CA ASP A 242 -16.24 8.13 -3.34
C ASP A 242 -17.40 8.71 -2.53
N THR A 243 -18.17 9.59 -3.17
CA THR A 243 -19.33 10.27 -2.56
C THR A 243 -20.65 9.77 -3.15
N THR A 244 -20.66 8.60 -3.78
CA THR A 244 -21.89 8.00 -4.35
C THR A 244 -22.83 7.47 -3.26
N HIS A 245 -22.30 7.24 -2.06
CA HIS A 245 -23.05 6.83 -0.87
C HIS A 245 -23.34 8.03 0.05
N ALA A 246 -24.28 7.87 0.99
CA ALA A 246 -24.61 8.89 1.99
C ALA A 246 -23.41 9.31 2.86
N ARG A 247 -22.41 8.44 2.98
CA ARG A 247 -21.11 8.74 3.59
C ARG A 247 -20.03 8.67 2.52
N ALA A 248 -19.07 9.58 2.59
CA ALA A 248 -17.91 9.54 1.71
C ALA A 248 -16.93 8.44 2.16
N TYR A 249 -16.45 7.65 1.21
CA TYR A 249 -15.49 6.58 1.46
C TYR A 249 -14.16 6.88 0.78
N LEU A 250 -13.04 6.66 1.49
CA LEU A 250 -11.70 6.83 0.93
C LEU A 250 -11.37 5.65 0.01
N GLN A 251 -10.97 5.97 -1.21
CA GLN A 251 -10.36 5.02 -2.12
C GLN A 251 -8.86 5.28 -2.16
N MET A 252 -8.06 4.21 -2.16
CA MET A 252 -6.62 4.30 -2.38
C MET A 252 -6.21 3.35 -3.50
N LEU A 253 -5.38 3.84 -4.42
CA LEU A 253 -4.73 3.05 -5.44
C LEU A 253 -3.22 3.14 -5.25
N PHE A 254 -2.56 1.99 -5.30
CA PHE A 254 -1.12 1.86 -5.28
C PHE A 254 -0.68 1.35 -6.65
N VAL A 255 0.12 2.16 -7.34
CA VAL A 255 0.76 1.75 -8.60
C VAL A 255 2.04 0.99 -8.25
N ILE A 256 2.23 -0.18 -8.83
CA ILE A 256 3.39 -1.05 -8.58
C ILE A 256 4.17 -1.19 -9.87
N CYS A 257 5.44 -0.81 -9.82
CA CYS A 257 6.35 -0.91 -10.96
C CYS A 257 7.46 -1.91 -10.68
N ALA A 258 7.92 -2.59 -11.73
CA ALA A 258 9.22 -3.25 -11.72
C ALA A 258 10.32 -2.19 -11.71
N ARG A 259 11.42 -2.44 -10.99
CA ARG A 259 12.68 -1.76 -11.28
C ARG A 259 13.29 -2.47 -12.48
N MET A 260 13.59 -1.73 -13.55
CA MET A 260 14.38 -2.28 -14.65
C MET A 260 15.79 -2.49 -14.10
N GLU A 261 16.35 -3.67 -14.34
CA GLU A 261 17.77 -3.96 -14.13
C GLU A 261 18.65 -3.15 -15.09
#